data_AF-X1DIL5-F1
#
_entry.id   AF-X1DIL5-F1
#
_cell.length_a   1.000
_cell.length_b   1.000
_cell.length_c   1.000
_cell.angle_alpha   90.00
_cell.angle_beta   90.00
_cell.angle_gamma   90.00
#
_symmetry.space_group_name_H-M   'P 1'
#
loop_
_entity.id
_entity.type
_entity.pdbx_description
1 polymer ?
#
loop_
_entity_poly.entity_id
_entity_poly.type
_entity_poly.pdbx_seq_one_letter_code
_entity_poly.pdbx_strand_id
1 'polypeptide(L)'
;KDDLPIEYVDKVITEAKEMGTCFFVISGGEAFVRDDMLDIYKKHNDVSFMIYTNGTFIDRDMAFKLQKLGNVAPALDLHRDFYR
;
A
#
# COMPACT_ATOMS: atom_id res chain seq x y z
N LYS A 1 15.42 -9.68 -2.70
CA LYS A 1 16.23 -10.04 -1.50
C LYS A 1 16.71 -8.78 -0.75
N ASP A 2 16.31 -7.59 -1.19
CA ASP A 2 16.64 -6.29 -0.59
C ASP A 2 15.39 -5.56 -0.03
N ASP A 3 14.23 -6.24 -0.01
CA ASP A 3 12.99 -5.66 0.49
C ASP A 3 12.99 -5.59 2.01
N LEU A 4 12.38 -4.52 2.54
CA LEU A 4 12.28 -4.31 3.98
C LEU A 4 11.46 -5.44 4.62
N PRO A 5 11.96 -6.10 5.69
CA PRO A 5 11.21 -7.11 6.42
C PRO A 5 9.88 -6.56 6.92
N ILE A 6 8.83 -7.37 6.87
CA ILE A 6 7.47 -6.96 7.24
C ILE A 6 7.39 -6.54 8.71
N GLU A 7 8.19 -7.15 9.57
CA GLU A 7 8.28 -6.84 11.00
C GLU A 7 8.82 -5.43 11.24
N TYR A 8 9.69 -4.94 10.36
CA TYR A 8 10.21 -3.59 10.46
C TYR A 8 9.17 -2.56 9.99
N VAL A 9 8.43 -2.86 8.92
CA VAL A 9 7.29 -2.02 8.47
C VAL A 9 6.26 -1.88 9.58
N ASP A 10 5.89 -3.01 10.19
CA ASP A 10 4.95 -3.07 11.31
C ASP A 10 5.40 -2.23 12.51
N LYS A 11 6.68 -2.37 12.88
CA LYS A 11 7.28 -1.60 13.97
C LYS A 11 7.20 -0.09 13.70
N VAL A 12 7.63 0.35 12.52
CA VAL A 12 7.64 1.78 12.16
C VAL A 12 6.22 2.38 12.18
N ILE A 13 5.23 1.67 11.65
CA ILE A 13 3.83 2.13 11.67
C ILE A 13 3.32 2.21 13.12
N THR A 14 3.64 1.22 13.95
CA THR A 14 3.24 1.20 15.36
C THR A 14 3.81 2.40 16.11
N GLU A 15 5.12 2.66 15.99
CA GLU A 15 5.79 3.80 16.62
C GLU A 15 5.23 5.14 16.11
N ALA A 16 4.97 5.27 14.81
CA ALA A 16 4.38 6.47 14.23
C ALA A 16 2.95 6.75 14.74
N LYS A 17 2.16 5.69 14.98
CA LYS A 17 0.82 5.80 15.57
C LYS A 17 0.86 6.28 17.02
N GLU A 18 1.83 5.82 17.80
CA GLU A 18 2.05 6.32 19.17
C GLU A 18 2.37 7.82 19.20
N MET A 19 2.96 8.34 18.11
CA MET A 19 3.21 9.76 17.90
C MET A 19 2.03 10.54 17.30
N GLY A 20 0.88 9.88 17.05
CA GLY A 20 -0.34 10.51 16.53
C GLY A 20 -0.51 10.47 15.00
N THR A 21 0.31 9.69 14.28
CA THR A 21 0.16 9.53 12.82
C THR A 21 -1.00 8.59 12.49
N CYS A 22 -1.89 9.00 11.59
CA CYS A 22 -3.05 8.21 11.16
C CYS A 22 -3.14 8.02 9.63
N PHE A 23 -2.17 8.55 8.88
CA PHE A 23 -2.12 8.49 7.43
C PHE A 23 -0.71 8.19 6.96
N PHE A 24 -0.58 7.17 6.11
CA PHE A 24 0.70 6.69 5.60
C PHE A 24 0.71 6.68 4.09
N VAL A 25 1.81 7.14 3.50
CA VAL A 25 2.06 7.05 2.06
C VAL A 25 3.06 5.93 1.83
N ILE A 26 2.69 4.97 1.01
CA ILE A 26 3.59 3.90 0.54
C ILE A 26 4.02 4.26 -0.88
N SER A 27 5.33 4.40 -1.05
CA SER A 27 5.99 4.71 -2.33
C SER A 27 7.19 3.79 -2.53
N GLY A 28 7.72 3.74 -3.76
CA GLY A 28 8.84 2.87 -4.13
C GLY A 28 8.65 2.32 -5.55
N GLY A 29 9.05 1.07 -5.76
CA GLY A 29 8.65 0.31 -6.95
C GLY A 29 7.16 -0.02 -6.95
N GLU A 30 6.78 -1.11 -7.61
CA GLU A 30 5.36 -1.47 -7.69
C GLU A 30 4.89 -2.18 -6.41
N ALA A 31 4.21 -1.43 -5.55
CA ALA A 31 3.85 -1.85 -4.19
C ALA A 31 2.99 -3.13 -4.15
N PHE A 32 2.13 -3.36 -5.13
CA PHE A 32 1.25 -4.53 -5.18
C PHE A 32 1.95 -5.83 -5.61
N VAL A 33 3.25 -5.81 -5.91
CA VAL A 33 4.07 -7.03 -6.02
C VAL A 33 4.29 -7.67 -4.65
N ARG A 34 4.24 -6.87 -3.59
CA ARG A 34 4.41 -7.29 -2.19
C ARG A 34 3.06 -7.68 -1.57
N ASP A 35 2.60 -8.89 -1.86
CA ASP A 35 1.37 -9.45 -1.27
C ASP A 35 1.41 -9.49 0.26
N ASP A 36 2.61 -9.58 0.86
CA ASP A 36 2.82 -9.55 2.32
C ASP A 36 2.39 -8.22 2.95
N MET A 37 2.43 -7.11 2.20
CA MET A 37 1.96 -5.81 2.69
C MET A 37 0.45 -5.77 2.95
N LEU A 38 -0.33 -6.67 2.35
CA LEU A 38 -1.77 -6.77 2.64
C LEU A 38 -2.03 -7.15 4.11
N ASP A 39 -1.14 -7.94 4.73
CA ASP A 39 -1.23 -8.27 6.15
C ASP A 39 -0.92 -7.06 7.03
N ILE A 40 -0.03 -6.16 6.59
CA ILE A 40 0.21 -4.87 7.26
C ILE A 40 -1.04 -3.99 7.21
N TYR A 41 -1.64 -3.82 6.03
CA TYR A 41 -2.82 -2.98 5.88
C TYR A 41 -4.00 -3.51 6.69
N LYS A 42 -4.14 -4.84 6.76
CA LYS A 42 -5.15 -5.51 7.58
C LYS A 42 -4.89 -5.33 9.08
N LYS A 43 -3.65 -5.46 9.52
CA LYS A 43 -3.26 -5.31 10.93
C LYS A 43 -3.49 -3.88 11.43
N HIS A 44 -3.11 -2.90 10.61
CA HIS A 44 -3.24 -1.47 10.93
C HIS A 44 -4.50 -0.89 10.28
N ASN A 45 -5.65 -1.51 10.52
CA ASN A 45 -6.95 -1.11 9.95
C ASN A 45 -7.55 0.17 10.56
N ASP A 46 -6.89 0.73 11.57
CA ASP A 46 -7.23 1.97 12.26
C ASP A 46 -6.54 3.21 11.66
N VAL A 47 -5.69 3.03 10.64
CA VAL A 47 -5.04 4.10 9.88
C VAL A 47 -5.32 3.94 8.40
N SER A 48 -5.15 5.04 7.66
CA SER A 48 -5.34 5.06 6.20
C SER A 48 -4.00 4.98 5.45
N PHE A 49 -3.99 4.23 4.35
CA PHE A 49 -2.84 4.08 3.47
C PHE A 49 -3.15 4.64 2.08
N MET A 50 -2.29 5.52 1.58
CA MET A 50 -2.26 5.89 0.16
C MET A 50 -1.06 5.21 -0.50
N ILE A 51 -1.31 4.47 -1.58
CA ILE A 51 -0.26 3.66 -2.24
C ILE A 51 -0.06 4.16 -3.66
N TYR A 52 1.14 4.66 -3.97
CA TYR A 52 1.50 4.98 -5.35
C TYR A 52 1.75 3.70 -6.16
N THR A 53 1.18 3.63 -7.37
CA THR A 53 1.22 2.44 -8.24
C THR A 53 1.03 2.84 -9.71
N ASN A 54 1.61 2.08 -10.63
CA ASN A 54 1.31 2.19 -12.06
C ASN A 54 0.03 1.45 -12.49
N GLY A 55 -0.62 0.74 -11.55
CA GLY A 55 -1.89 0.04 -11.75
C GLY A 55 -1.79 -1.35 -12.38
N THR A 56 -0.61 -1.79 -12.83
CA THR A 56 -0.45 -3.07 -13.55
C THR A 56 -0.91 -4.29 -12.74
N PHE A 57 -0.75 -4.24 -11.41
CA PHE A 57 -1.05 -5.36 -10.50
C PHE A 57 -2.40 -5.21 -9.76
N ILE A 58 -3.20 -4.20 -10.12
CA ILE A 58 -4.57 -4.08 -9.62
C ILE A 58 -5.52 -4.78 -10.60
N ASP A 59 -5.57 -6.10 -10.50
CA ASP A 59 -6.60 -6.89 -11.17
C ASP A 59 -7.91 -6.92 -10.37
N ARG A 60 -8.89 -7.70 -10.84
CA ARG A 60 -10.19 -7.84 -10.17
C ARG A 60 -10.05 -8.43 -8.76
N ASP A 61 -9.16 -9.39 -8.57
CA ASP A 61 -9.00 -10.08 -7.29
C ASP A 61 -8.30 -9.17 -6.28
N MET A 62 -7.25 -8.45 -6.70
CA MET A 62 -6.61 -7.41 -5.91
C MET A 62 -7.62 -6.32 -5.55
N ALA A 63 -8.43 -5.84 -6.50
CA ALA A 63 -9.47 -4.85 -6.22
C ALA A 63 -10.46 -5.32 -5.14
N PHE A 64 -10.89 -6.59 -5.15
CA PHE A 64 -11.72 -7.16 -4.08
C PHE A 64 -10.99 -7.26 -2.73
N LYS A 65 -9.69 -7.57 -2.72
CA LYS A 65 -8.88 -7.55 -1.49
C LYS A 65 -8.83 -6.14 -0.91
N LEU A 66 -8.55 -5.12 -1.74
CA LEU A 66 -8.49 -3.72 -1.31
C LEU A 66 -9.85 -3.22 -0.81
N GLN A 67 -10.94 -3.60 -1.48
CA GLN A 67 -12.30 -3.31 -1.03
C GLN A 67 -12.56 -3.87 0.38
N LYS A 68 -12.13 -5.11 0.66
CA LYS A 68 -12.31 -5.74 1.97
C LYS A 68 -11.44 -5.10 3.06
N LEU A 69 -10.25 -4.61 2.71
CA LEU A 69 -9.39 -3.88 3.64
C LEU A 69 -10.02 -2.54 4.03
N GLY A 70 -10.58 -1.80 3.07
CA GLY A 70 -11.33 -0.58 3.31
C GLY A 70 -10.49 0.64 3.76
N ASN A 71 -9.20 0.46 4.01
CA ASN A 71 -8.27 1.50 4.47
C ASN A 71 -7.13 1.79 3.49
N VAL A 72 -7.19 1.25 2.27
CA VAL A 72 -6.17 1.42 1.22
C VAL A 72 -6.74 2.20 0.04
N ALA A 73 -6.09 3.30 -0.31
CA ALA A 73 -6.40 4.13 -1.47
C ALA A 73 -5.24 4.09 -2.49
N PRO A 74 -5.40 3.38 -3.62
CA PRO A 74 -4.42 3.43 -4.70
C PRO A 74 -4.38 4.81 -5.37
N ALA A 75 -3.19 5.39 -5.48
CA ALA A 75 -2.88 6.58 -6.25
C ALA A 75 -2.21 6.15 -7.56
N LEU A 76 -2.99 6.12 -8.64
CA LEU A 76 -2.54 5.69 -9.96
C LEU A 76 -1.66 6.76 -10.62
N ASP A 77 -0.46 6.35 -11.04
CA ASP A 77 0.36 7.13 -11.96
C ASP A 77 -0.18 6.98 -13.38
N LEU A 78 -0.54 8.11 -14.00
CA LEU A 78 -1.09 8.17 -15.34
C LEU A 78 -0.03 8.72 -16.29
N HIS A 79 0.82 7.82 -16.80
CA HIS A 79 1.66 8.14 -17.95
C HIS A 79 0.85 8.09 -19.25
N ARG A 80 0.88 9.20 -19.99
CA ARG A 80 0.12 9.38 -21.23
C ARG A 80 0.95 8.97 -22.45
N ASP A 81 1.09 7.67 -22.70
CA ASP A 81 1.79 7.17 -23.89
C ASP A 81 0.87 7.02 -25.12
N PHE A 82 0.10 8.07 -25.43
CA PHE A 82 -0.69 8.12 -26.67
C PHE A 82 -0.34 9.37 -27.48
N TYR A 83 0.84 9.36 -28.10
CA TYR A 83 0.99 9.86 -29.48
C TYR A 83 0.98 8.64 -30.40
N ARG A 84 -0.22 8.29 -30.86
CA ARG A 84 -0.42 7.60 -32.13
C ARG A 84 -1.14 8.56 -33.05
#